data_AF-A0A0C4EE99-F1
#
_entry.id   AF-A0A0C4EE99-F1
#
_cell.length_a   1.000
_cell.length_b   1.000
_cell.length_c   1.000
_cell.angle_alpha   90.00
_cell.angle_beta   90.00
_cell.angle_gamma   90.00
#
_symmetry.space_group_name_H-M   'P 1'
#
loop_
_entity.id
_entity.type
_entity.pdbx_description
1 polymer ?
#
loop_
_entity_poly.entity_id
_entity_poly.type
_entity_poly.pdbx_seq_one_letter_code
_entity_poly.pdbx_strand_id
1 'polypeptide(L)'
;MGFLAVVSAIFGWIYFLCWSLSFYPQPLLNYRRKSTSGTTVDFPLINTLGFAAYFVFNAAMFYSPVIRSQYAARNHGLTPTVRFNDVTFAAHALLLSSITASQYIPGLWRGFERAPGSTRPSRFMLGIAMGGVAGVLAVVFVVAARAADASLPPVDPRRDWCWLDVFYAISYVKLVITLVKYTPQIVVNWRNRSTQGWSIWQILLDFSGGVLSIAQQGIDSYLQGDWSGITGNPVKFALGNVSMLYDLVFFTQHYVLYPPPGKETGVGEVEGLLERGETDRRLD
;
A
#
# COMPACT_ATOMS: atom_id res chain seq x y z
N MET A 1 33.46 7.86 0.37
CA MET A 1 32.09 8.06 0.91
C MET A 1 32.20 8.15 2.43
N GLY A 2 31.56 9.14 3.06
CA GLY A 2 31.55 9.23 4.53
C GLY A 2 30.74 8.09 5.16
N PHE A 3 31.03 7.73 6.41
CA PHE A 3 30.36 6.64 7.13
C PHE A 3 28.82 6.76 7.09
N LEU A 4 28.29 7.95 7.37
CA LEU A 4 26.84 8.22 7.33
C LEU A 4 26.22 8.00 5.93
N ALA A 5 26.97 8.30 4.85
CA ALA A 5 26.49 8.07 3.49
C ALA A 5 26.41 6.56 3.17
N VAL A 6 27.33 5.76 3.72
CA VAL A 6 27.27 4.29 3.60
C VAL A 6 26.07 3.74 4.40
N VAL A 7 25.85 4.23 5.63
CA VAL A 7 24.69 3.84 6.45
C VAL A 7 23.37 4.19 5.74
N SER A 8 23.27 5.41 5.19
CA SER A 8 22.12 5.83 4.38
C SER A 8 21.90 4.87 3.20
N ALA A 9 22.94 4.56 2.42
CA ALA A 9 22.83 3.62 1.31
C ALA A 9 22.36 2.22 1.75
N ILE A 10 22.87 1.71 2.88
CA ILE A 10 22.46 0.42 3.44
C ILE A 10 20.98 0.46 3.83
N PHE A 11 20.53 1.49 4.56
CA PHE A 11 19.12 1.67 4.92
C PHE A 11 18.23 1.72 3.67
N GLY A 12 18.70 2.42 2.63
CA GLY A 12 18.07 2.46 1.31
C GLY A 12 17.78 1.11 0.71
N TRP A 13 18.79 0.24 0.66
CA TRP A 13 18.65 -1.11 0.14
C TRP A 13 17.77 -2.00 1.01
N ILE A 14 17.92 -1.92 2.33
CA ILE A 14 17.14 -2.76 3.25
C ILE A 14 15.66 -2.38 3.17
N TYR A 15 15.28 -1.10 3.24
CA TYR A 15 13.87 -0.76 3.16
C TYR A 15 13.27 -1.13 1.80
N PHE A 16 14.03 -0.99 0.71
CA PHE A 16 13.57 -1.38 -0.62
C PHE A 16 13.25 -2.87 -0.68
N LEU A 17 14.12 -3.70 -0.09
CA LEU A 17 13.89 -5.14 0.03
C LEU A 17 12.69 -5.44 0.94
N CYS A 18 12.58 -4.79 2.09
CA CYS A 18 11.44 -4.96 2.99
C CYS A 18 10.10 -4.68 2.30
N TRP A 19 9.98 -3.54 1.59
CA TRP A 19 8.77 -3.21 0.85
C TRP A 19 8.51 -4.12 -0.34
N SER A 20 9.55 -4.59 -1.03
CA SER A 20 9.37 -5.54 -2.14
C SER A 20 8.93 -6.92 -1.62
N LEU A 21 9.50 -7.37 -0.51
CA LEU A 21 9.17 -8.65 0.09
C LEU A 21 7.82 -8.64 0.80
N SER A 22 7.30 -7.48 1.22
CA SER A 22 6.00 -7.39 1.91
C SER A 22 4.81 -7.85 1.05
N PHE A 23 4.96 -7.94 -0.29
CA PHE A 23 3.92 -8.43 -1.20
C PHE A 23 3.75 -9.95 -1.19
N TYR A 24 4.70 -10.70 -0.63
CA TYR A 24 4.72 -12.17 -0.70
C TYR A 24 3.97 -12.86 0.45
N PRO A 25 4.07 -12.44 1.72
CA PRO A 25 3.53 -13.20 2.83
C PRO A 25 2.05 -13.56 2.72
N GLN A 26 1.19 -12.64 2.25
CA GLN A 26 -0.24 -12.89 2.13
C GLN A 26 -0.61 -13.91 1.04
N PRO A 27 -0.18 -13.77 -0.24
CA PRO A 27 -0.50 -14.77 -1.24
C PRO A 27 0.09 -16.14 -0.91
N LEU A 28 1.26 -16.20 -0.28
CA LEU A 28 1.86 -17.46 0.18
C LEU A 28 1.05 -18.08 1.33
N LEU A 29 0.60 -17.28 2.29
CA LEU A 29 -0.27 -17.75 3.38
C LEU A 29 -1.58 -18.32 2.85
N ASN A 30 -2.23 -17.63 1.91
CA ASN A 30 -3.44 -18.10 1.26
C ASN A 30 -3.20 -19.43 0.52
N TYR A 31 -2.06 -19.55 -0.17
CA TYR A 31 -1.68 -20.78 -0.88
C TYR A 31 -1.40 -21.95 0.05
N ARG A 32 -0.76 -21.70 1.20
CA ARG A 32 -0.48 -22.74 2.22
C ARG A 32 -1.75 -23.21 2.91
N ARG A 33 -2.64 -22.27 3.27
CA ARG A 33 -3.92 -22.57 3.94
C ARG A 33 -5.00 -23.08 2.98
N LYS A 34 -4.76 -22.96 1.67
CA LYS A 34 -5.76 -23.20 0.62
C LYS A 34 -7.07 -22.45 0.93
N SER A 35 -6.94 -21.23 1.43
CA SER A 35 -8.11 -20.45 1.86
C SER A 35 -7.80 -18.96 1.87
N THR A 36 -8.79 -18.17 1.47
CA THR A 36 -8.80 -16.70 1.66
C THR A 36 -9.59 -16.28 2.91
N SER A 37 -9.98 -17.24 3.75
CA SER A 37 -10.64 -17.00 5.04
C SER A 37 -9.73 -16.27 6.00
N GLY A 38 -10.15 -15.09 6.45
CA GLY A 38 -9.40 -14.20 7.34
C GLY A 38 -9.08 -12.84 6.73
N THR A 39 -9.27 -12.68 5.42
CA THR A 39 -8.95 -11.44 4.72
C THR A 39 -10.07 -11.00 3.80
N THR A 40 -10.19 -9.69 3.65
CA THR A 40 -11.17 -9.07 2.76
C THR A 40 -10.65 -9.04 1.32
N VAL A 41 -11.55 -9.24 0.34
CA VAL A 41 -11.22 -9.06 -1.09
C VAL A 41 -10.90 -7.60 -1.45
N ASP A 42 -11.34 -6.67 -0.60
CA ASP A 42 -11.12 -5.24 -0.75
C ASP A 42 -9.66 -4.87 -0.89
N PHE A 43 -8.83 -5.36 0.03
CA PHE A 43 -7.40 -5.05 0.05
C PHE A 43 -6.69 -5.41 -1.26
N PRO A 44 -6.72 -6.67 -1.75
CA PRO A 44 -6.01 -7.02 -2.98
C PRO A 44 -6.60 -6.37 -4.24
N LEU A 45 -7.92 -6.16 -4.31
CA LEU A 45 -8.53 -5.51 -5.48
C LEU A 45 -8.16 -4.03 -5.58
N ILE A 46 -8.30 -3.28 -4.49
CA ILE A 46 -7.97 -1.85 -4.51
C ILE A 46 -6.47 -1.67 -4.71
N ASN A 47 -5.65 -2.54 -4.14
CA ASN A 47 -4.20 -2.48 -4.31
C ASN A 47 -3.79 -2.79 -5.77
N THR A 48 -4.50 -3.69 -6.46
CA THR A 48 -4.29 -3.96 -7.89
C THR A 48 -4.59 -2.71 -8.72
N LEU A 49 -5.71 -2.04 -8.50
CA LEU A 49 -6.05 -0.79 -9.18
C LEU A 49 -5.00 0.30 -8.91
N GLY A 50 -4.60 0.46 -7.65
CA GLY A 50 -3.59 1.43 -7.26
C GLY A 50 -2.25 1.16 -7.94
N PHE A 51 -1.76 -0.08 -7.93
CA PHE A 51 -0.49 -0.41 -8.58
C PHE A 51 -0.56 -0.40 -10.10
N ALA A 52 -1.73 -0.64 -10.71
CA ALA A 52 -1.93 -0.42 -12.14
C ALA A 52 -1.79 1.07 -12.48
N ALA A 53 -2.44 1.94 -11.72
CA ALA A 53 -2.30 3.38 -11.87
C ALA A 53 -0.85 3.85 -11.68
N TYR A 54 -0.18 3.33 -10.64
CA TYR A 54 1.22 3.64 -10.37
C TYR A 54 2.15 3.18 -11.49
N PHE A 55 1.93 1.97 -12.03
CA PHE A 55 2.71 1.45 -13.16
C PHE A 55 2.52 2.29 -14.41
N VAL A 56 1.26 2.60 -14.78
CA VAL A 56 0.94 3.44 -15.95
C VAL A 56 1.58 4.82 -15.84
N PHE A 57 1.50 5.46 -14.66
CA PHE A 57 2.15 6.74 -14.40
C PHE A 57 3.67 6.68 -14.57
N ASN A 58 4.34 5.72 -13.93
CA ASN A 58 5.80 5.60 -14.01
C ASN A 58 6.26 5.24 -15.43
N ALA A 59 5.54 4.34 -16.12
CA ALA A 59 5.84 3.98 -17.50
C ALA A 59 5.71 5.18 -18.44
N ALA A 60 4.68 6.01 -18.28
CA ALA A 60 4.49 7.21 -19.10
C ALA A 60 5.56 8.28 -18.82
N MET A 61 5.86 8.56 -17.55
CA MET A 61 6.92 9.49 -17.16
C MET A 61 8.30 9.04 -17.62
N PHE A 62 8.53 7.72 -17.69
CA PHE A 62 9.82 7.16 -18.10
C PHE A 62 9.97 7.07 -19.63
N TYR A 63 8.99 6.49 -20.32
CA TYR A 63 9.10 6.15 -21.75
C TYR A 63 8.51 7.19 -22.71
N SER A 64 7.48 7.94 -22.34
CA SER A 64 6.78 8.82 -23.30
C SER A 64 7.50 10.15 -23.53
N PRO A 65 7.98 10.44 -24.76
CA PRO A 65 8.61 11.72 -25.07
C PRO A 65 7.65 12.91 -24.90
N VAL A 66 6.36 12.69 -25.18
CA VAL A 66 5.31 13.73 -25.05
C VAL A 66 5.13 14.11 -23.58
N ILE A 67 4.99 13.13 -22.69
CA ILE A 67 4.77 13.44 -21.27
C ILE A 67 6.03 14.04 -20.64
N ARG A 68 7.21 13.57 -21.03
CA ARG A 68 8.49 14.13 -20.56
C ARG A 68 8.69 15.57 -21.02
N SER A 69 8.34 15.91 -22.25
CA SER A 69 8.43 17.29 -22.76
C SER A 69 7.40 18.22 -22.10
N GLN A 70 6.16 17.76 -21.90
CA GLN A 70 5.15 18.51 -21.15
C GLN A 70 5.58 18.73 -19.68
N TYR A 71 6.15 17.72 -19.04
CA TYR A 71 6.70 17.85 -17.69
C TYR A 71 7.84 18.86 -17.64
N ALA A 72 8.80 18.77 -18.57
CA ALA A 72 9.92 19.70 -18.64
C ALA A 72 9.44 21.14 -18.89
N ALA A 73 8.40 21.33 -19.71
CA ALA A 73 7.81 22.65 -19.92
C ALA A 73 7.30 23.27 -18.60
N ARG A 74 6.64 22.48 -17.74
CA ARG A 74 6.13 22.94 -16.43
C ARG A 74 7.20 23.06 -15.34
N ASN A 75 8.28 22.29 -15.41
CA ASN A 75 9.29 22.20 -14.36
C ASN A 75 10.62 22.81 -14.79
N HIS A 76 10.61 23.99 -15.42
CA HIS A 76 11.82 24.74 -15.78
C HIS A 76 12.86 23.96 -16.62
N GLY A 77 12.42 23.05 -17.47
CA GLY A 77 13.28 22.21 -18.32
C GLY A 77 13.77 20.93 -17.65
N LEU A 78 13.40 20.67 -16.39
CA LEU A 78 13.81 19.46 -15.67
C LEU A 78 13.07 18.22 -16.19
N THR A 79 13.78 17.11 -16.27
CA THR A 79 13.19 15.81 -16.64
C THR A 79 12.53 15.16 -15.42
N PRO A 80 11.48 14.32 -15.62
CA PRO A 80 10.91 13.54 -14.54
C PRO A 80 11.99 12.73 -13.79
N THR A 81 11.90 12.68 -12.47
CA THR A 81 12.85 11.94 -11.62
C THR A 81 12.63 10.43 -11.63
N VAL A 82 11.61 9.94 -12.34
CA VAL A 82 11.26 8.53 -12.45
C VAL A 82 12.40 7.77 -13.12
N ARG A 83 12.81 6.67 -12.50
CA ARG A 83 13.88 5.79 -12.96
C ARG A 83 13.31 4.42 -13.33
N PHE A 84 14.13 3.61 -14.01
CA PHE A 84 13.72 2.27 -14.44
C PHE A 84 13.32 1.36 -13.27
N ASN A 85 14.02 1.47 -12.13
CA ASN A 85 13.67 0.73 -10.92
C ASN A 85 12.25 1.04 -10.43
N ASP A 86 11.77 2.29 -10.55
CA ASP A 86 10.40 2.67 -10.16
C ASP A 86 9.35 1.96 -11.04
N VAL A 87 9.61 1.88 -12.34
CA VAL A 87 8.76 1.14 -13.29
C VAL A 87 8.74 -0.35 -12.96
N THR A 88 9.91 -0.97 -12.72
CA THR A 88 10.00 -2.39 -12.38
C THR A 88 9.34 -2.71 -11.03
N PHE A 89 9.51 -1.85 -10.03
CA PHE A 89 8.87 -2.01 -8.72
C PHE A 89 7.35 -1.92 -8.85
N ALA A 90 6.83 -0.94 -9.61
CA ALA A 90 5.41 -0.81 -9.86
C ALA A 90 4.83 -2.03 -10.59
N ALA A 91 5.56 -2.56 -11.59
CA ALA A 91 5.15 -3.77 -12.31
C ALA A 91 5.16 -5.02 -11.41
N HIS A 92 6.20 -5.16 -10.59
CA HIS A 92 6.32 -6.22 -9.59
C HIS A 92 5.16 -6.19 -8.59
N ALA A 93 4.90 -5.04 -7.99
CA ALA A 93 3.81 -4.86 -7.03
C ALA A 93 2.43 -5.10 -7.68
N LEU A 94 2.24 -4.68 -8.95
CA LEU A 94 1.04 -4.96 -9.73
C LEU A 94 0.86 -6.47 -9.95
N LEU A 95 1.92 -7.18 -10.34
CA LEU A 95 1.88 -8.63 -10.55
C LEU A 95 1.47 -9.36 -9.27
N LEU A 96 2.14 -9.08 -8.14
CA LEU A 96 1.87 -9.77 -6.87
C LEU A 96 0.49 -9.41 -6.29
N SER A 97 0.05 -8.16 -6.46
CA SER A 97 -1.32 -7.75 -6.11
C SER A 97 -2.36 -8.47 -6.97
N SER A 98 -2.09 -8.61 -8.27
CA SER A 98 -2.97 -9.34 -9.20
C SER A 98 -3.01 -10.83 -8.86
N ILE A 99 -1.89 -11.45 -8.50
CA ILE A 99 -1.84 -12.83 -8.01
C ILE A 99 -2.70 -12.96 -6.76
N THR A 100 -2.55 -12.06 -5.80
CA THR A 100 -3.33 -12.09 -4.55
C THR A 100 -4.82 -11.88 -4.82
N ALA A 101 -5.21 -10.97 -5.72
CA ALA A 101 -6.60 -10.76 -6.13
C ALA A 101 -7.18 -12.00 -6.84
N SER A 102 -6.37 -12.66 -7.68
CA SER A 102 -6.78 -13.85 -8.42
C SER A 102 -7.17 -15.01 -7.49
N GLN A 103 -6.61 -15.08 -6.28
CA GLN A 103 -6.94 -16.09 -5.27
C GLN A 103 -8.37 -15.98 -4.75
N TYR A 104 -9.04 -14.84 -4.98
CA TYR A 104 -10.44 -14.63 -4.61
C TYR A 104 -11.41 -14.98 -5.74
N ILE A 105 -10.92 -15.30 -6.94
CA ILE A 105 -11.76 -15.59 -8.11
C ILE A 105 -12.26 -17.05 -8.08
N PRO A 106 -13.59 -17.30 -8.06
CA PRO A 106 -14.24 -18.11 -9.09
C PRO A 106 -13.70 -19.45 -9.60
N GLY A 107 -12.95 -20.27 -8.86
CA GLY A 107 -12.48 -21.57 -9.40
C GLY A 107 -11.19 -21.47 -10.21
N LEU A 108 -10.51 -20.32 -10.16
CA LEU A 108 -9.18 -20.14 -10.73
C LEU A 108 -8.13 -20.93 -9.94
N TRP A 109 -8.24 -20.95 -8.61
CA TRP A 109 -7.36 -21.70 -7.72
C TRP A 109 -8.11 -22.92 -7.15
N ARG A 110 -7.80 -24.12 -7.67
CA ARG A 110 -8.47 -25.37 -7.25
C ARG A 110 -8.24 -25.64 -5.76
N GLY A 111 -9.31 -25.99 -5.05
CA GLY A 111 -9.28 -26.35 -3.64
C GLY A 111 -9.21 -25.17 -2.66
N PHE A 112 -9.38 -23.92 -3.12
CA PHE A 112 -9.41 -22.77 -2.21
C PHE A 112 -10.77 -22.60 -1.55
N GLU A 113 -10.82 -22.75 -0.22
CA GLU A 113 -12.00 -22.45 0.59
C GLU A 113 -12.15 -20.93 0.76
N ARG A 114 -13.38 -20.42 0.58
CA ARG A 114 -13.67 -18.99 0.61
C ARG A 114 -14.29 -18.58 1.94
N ALA A 115 -13.93 -17.38 2.40
CA ALA A 115 -14.65 -16.71 3.47
C ALA A 115 -16.12 -16.46 3.05
N PRO A 116 -17.12 -16.97 3.79
CA PRO A 116 -18.52 -16.59 3.58
C PRO A 116 -18.67 -15.07 3.73
N GLY A 117 -19.20 -14.40 2.70
CA GLY A 117 -19.48 -12.95 2.73
C GLY A 117 -18.29 -12.02 2.45
N SER A 118 -17.08 -12.52 2.18
CA SER A 118 -15.89 -11.70 1.83
C SER A 118 -15.53 -11.74 0.33
N THR A 119 -16.43 -12.27 -0.51
CA THR A 119 -16.23 -12.39 -1.97
C THR A 119 -16.63 -11.15 -2.75
N ARG A 120 -17.40 -10.24 -2.15
CA ARG A 120 -17.85 -9.00 -2.79
C ARG A 120 -17.08 -7.81 -2.20
N PRO A 121 -16.57 -6.91 -3.05
CA PRO A 121 -15.97 -5.67 -2.58
C PRO A 121 -16.97 -4.86 -1.76
N SER A 122 -16.50 -4.18 -0.71
CA SER A 122 -17.33 -3.24 0.04
C SER A 122 -17.75 -2.06 -0.84
N ARG A 123 -18.96 -1.54 -0.59
CA ARG A 123 -19.49 -0.37 -1.32
C ARG A 123 -18.59 0.85 -1.17
N PHE A 124 -17.94 0.99 -0.03
CA PHE A 124 -16.94 2.02 0.22
C PHE A 124 -15.75 1.91 -0.75
N MET A 125 -15.14 0.72 -0.84
CA MET A 125 -13.99 0.50 -1.74
C MET A 125 -14.37 0.58 -3.21
N LEU A 126 -15.55 0.07 -3.58
CA LEU A 126 -16.06 0.23 -4.93
C LEU A 126 -16.32 1.71 -5.25
N GLY A 127 -16.84 2.49 -4.30
CA GLY A 127 -17.01 3.93 -4.44
C GLY A 127 -15.71 4.67 -4.68
N ILE A 128 -14.65 4.34 -3.93
CA ILE A 128 -13.29 4.89 -4.13
C ILE A 128 -12.75 4.50 -5.52
N ALA A 129 -12.89 3.24 -5.92
CA ALA A 129 -12.42 2.76 -7.22
C ALA A 129 -13.15 3.47 -8.37
N MET A 130 -14.48 3.49 -8.33
CA MET A 130 -15.32 4.14 -9.35
C MET A 130 -15.12 5.66 -9.38
N GLY A 131 -14.99 6.30 -8.21
CA GLY A 131 -14.68 7.72 -8.10
C GLY A 131 -13.31 8.06 -8.69
N GLY A 132 -12.31 7.21 -8.46
CA GLY A 132 -10.98 7.34 -9.08
C GLY A 132 -11.04 7.24 -10.60
N VAL A 133 -11.75 6.24 -11.13
CA VAL A 133 -11.94 6.08 -12.59
C VAL A 133 -12.71 7.27 -13.18
N ALA A 134 -13.81 7.69 -12.54
CA ALA A 134 -14.61 8.82 -12.99
C ALA A 134 -13.82 10.13 -12.96
N GLY A 135 -13.00 10.36 -11.93
CA GLY A 135 -12.11 11.52 -11.84
C GLY A 135 -11.07 11.57 -12.96
N VAL A 136 -10.46 10.42 -13.28
CA VAL A 136 -9.54 10.32 -14.42
C VAL A 136 -10.28 10.61 -15.74
N LEU A 137 -11.47 10.02 -15.95
CA LEU A 137 -12.26 10.27 -17.14
C LEU A 137 -12.69 11.74 -17.27
N ALA A 138 -13.02 12.41 -16.17
CA ALA A 138 -13.33 13.84 -16.16
C ALA A 138 -12.13 14.67 -16.62
N VAL A 139 -10.91 14.36 -16.14
CA VAL A 139 -9.69 15.05 -16.58
C VAL A 139 -9.39 14.75 -18.05
N VAL A 140 -9.59 13.52 -18.51
CA VAL A 140 -9.48 13.17 -19.94
C VAL A 140 -10.45 14.01 -20.78
N PHE A 141 -11.70 14.18 -20.33
CA PHE A 141 -12.67 15.01 -21.03
C PHE A 141 -12.24 16.48 -21.08
N VAL A 142 -11.73 17.05 -19.99
CA VAL A 142 -11.21 18.43 -19.95
C VAL A 142 -10.05 18.61 -20.93
N VAL A 143 -9.09 17.67 -20.95
CA VAL A 143 -7.95 17.71 -21.87
C VAL A 143 -8.38 17.55 -23.32
N ALA A 144 -9.32 16.64 -23.60
CA ALA A 144 -9.86 16.42 -24.94
C ALA A 144 -10.64 17.65 -25.44
N ALA A 145 -11.47 18.26 -24.58
CA ALA A 145 -12.20 19.48 -24.90
C ALA A 145 -11.25 20.64 -25.20
N ARG A 146 -10.21 20.83 -24.37
CA ARG A 146 -9.17 21.86 -24.60
C ARG A 146 -8.41 21.64 -25.92
N ALA A 147 -8.16 20.39 -26.29
CA ALA A 147 -7.48 20.06 -27.54
C ALA A 147 -8.37 20.19 -28.78
N ALA A 148 -9.69 20.01 -28.63
CA ALA A 148 -10.67 20.12 -29.72
C ALA A 148 -11.10 21.57 -30.00
N ASP A 149 -10.93 22.47 -29.05
CA ASP A 149 -11.28 23.88 -29.22
C ASP A 149 -10.28 24.60 -30.14
N ALA A 150 -10.63 24.66 -31.43
CA ALA A 150 -9.84 25.34 -32.46
C ALA A 150 -9.84 26.87 -32.35
N SER A 151 -10.70 27.46 -31.49
CA SER A 151 -10.72 28.91 -31.28
C SER A 151 -9.59 29.39 -30.36
N LEU A 152 -8.99 28.48 -29.60
CA LEU A 152 -7.89 28.77 -28.68
C LEU A 152 -6.53 28.60 -29.35
N PRO A 153 -5.48 29.29 -28.85
CA PRO A 153 -4.11 29.06 -29.30
C PRO A 153 -3.69 27.58 -29.06
N PRO A 154 -2.62 27.11 -29.73
CA PRO A 154 -2.06 25.79 -29.49
C PRO A 154 -1.84 25.55 -28.00
N VAL A 155 -2.13 24.33 -27.54
CA VAL A 155 -2.01 23.95 -26.12
C VAL A 155 -0.60 24.26 -25.63
N ASP A 156 -0.50 25.16 -24.64
CA ASP A 156 0.74 25.43 -23.92
C ASP A 156 0.79 24.53 -22.68
N PRO A 157 1.64 23.49 -22.65
CA PRO A 157 1.73 22.61 -21.50
C PRO A 157 2.06 23.32 -20.19
N ARG A 158 2.58 24.56 -20.20
CA ARG A 158 2.91 25.31 -18.98
C ARG A 158 1.68 25.77 -18.20
N ARG A 159 0.58 26.03 -18.90
CA ARG A 159 -0.60 26.71 -18.35
C ARG A 159 -1.90 25.95 -18.62
N ASP A 160 -1.96 25.24 -19.73
CA ASP A 160 -3.14 24.53 -20.16
C ASP A 160 -3.19 23.09 -19.65
N TRP A 161 -4.41 22.57 -19.60
CA TRP A 161 -4.67 21.15 -19.40
C TRP A 161 -4.13 20.34 -20.57
N CYS A 162 -3.25 19.39 -20.26
CA CYS A 162 -2.60 18.53 -21.24
C CYS A 162 -2.53 17.09 -20.74
N TRP A 163 -2.00 16.18 -21.55
CA TRP A 163 -1.92 14.75 -21.20
C TRP A 163 -1.18 14.48 -19.89
N LEU A 164 -0.21 15.33 -19.52
CA LEU A 164 0.45 15.27 -18.21
C LEU A 164 -0.55 15.30 -17.04
N ASP A 165 -1.62 16.09 -17.12
CA ASP A 165 -2.65 16.17 -16.07
C ASP A 165 -3.44 14.87 -15.92
N VAL A 166 -3.67 14.15 -17.02
CA VAL A 166 -4.30 12.81 -16.99
C VAL A 166 -3.42 11.85 -16.20
N PHE A 167 -2.11 11.85 -16.45
CA PHE A 167 -1.18 10.98 -15.72
C PHE A 167 -1.03 11.38 -14.24
N TYR A 168 -1.09 12.68 -13.91
CA TYR A 168 -1.19 13.11 -12.51
C TYR A 168 -2.49 12.63 -11.86
N ALA A 169 -3.64 12.75 -12.53
CA ALA A 169 -4.90 12.23 -12.03
C ALA A 169 -4.85 10.72 -11.78
N ILE A 170 -4.25 9.95 -12.70
CA ILE A 170 -3.98 8.52 -12.51
C ILE A 170 -3.12 8.29 -11.27
N SER A 171 -2.04 9.06 -11.07
CA SER A 171 -1.17 8.92 -9.89
C SER A 171 -1.92 9.21 -8.57
N TYR A 172 -2.87 10.15 -8.57
CA TYR A 172 -3.68 10.46 -7.40
C TYR A 172 -4.62 9.32 -7.02
N VAL A 173 -5.07 8.49 -7.96
CA VAL A 173 -5.81 7.26 -7.63
C VAL A 173 -4.96 6.35 -6.74
N LYS A 174 -3.67 6.15 -7.06
CA LYS A 174 -2.76 5.38 -6.20
C LYS A 174 -2.62 6.03 -4.81
N LEU A 175 -2.52 7.35 -4.75
CA LEU A 175 -2.39 8.09 -3.49
C LEU A 175 -3.60 7.85 -2.59
N VAL A 176 -4.81 8.11 -3.09
CA VAL A 176 -6.07 7.92 -2.35
C VAL A 176 -6.19 6.47 -1.88
N ILE A 177 -5.91 5.50 -2.75
CA ILE A 177 -5.94 4.08 -2.40
C ILE A 177 -4.97 3.76 -1.26
N THR A 178 -3.77 4.31 -1.28
CA THR A 178 -2.77 4.08 -0.23
C THR A 178 -3.27 4.57 1.13
N LEU A 179 -4.03 5.66 1.16
CA LEU A 179 -4.60 6.22 2.38
C LEU A 179 -5.75 5.39 2.97
N VAL A 180 -6.41 4.53 2.18
CA VAL A 180 -7.62 3.82 2.64
C VAL A 180 -7.51 2.30 2.60
N LYS A 181 -6.53 1.72 1.89
CA LYS A 181 -6.45 0.29 1.52
C LYS A 181 -6.61 -0.67 2.72
N TYR A 182 -6.12 -0.29 3.90
CA TYR A 182 -6.12 -1.16 5.07
C TYR A 182 -7.38 -1.04 5.95
N THR A 183 -8.20 0.00 5.75
CA THR A 183 -9.39 0.27 6.57
C THR A 183 -10.37 -0.90 6.65
N PRO A 184 -10.75 -1.58 5.54
CA PRO A 184 -11.71 -2.67 5.59
C PRO A 184 -11.19 -3.85 6.42
N GLN A 185 -9.88 -4.13 6.33
CA GLN A 185 -9.28 -5.23 7.07
C GLN A 185 -9.26 -4.93 8.58
N ILE A 186 -8.99 -3.69 8.99
CA ILE A 186 -9.09 -3.30 10.40
C ILE A 186 -10.51 -3.53 10.94
N VAL A 187 -11.51 -3.09 10.19
CA VAL A 187 -12.93 -3.23 10.58
C VAL A 187 -13.32 -4.71 10.68
N VAL A 188 -12.87 -5.54 9.74
CA VAL A 188 -13.15 -6.98 9.76
C VAL A 188 -12.43 -7.69 10.91
N ASN A 189 -11.17 -7.35 11.18
CA ASN A 189 -10.45 -7.87 12.35
C ASN A 189 -11.18 -7.52 13.66
N TRP A 190 -11.67 -6.29 13.77
CA TRP A 190 -12.44 -5.84 14.93
C TRP A 190 -13.78 -6.58 15.06
N ARG A 191 -14.54 -6.71 13.97
CA ARG A 191 -15.84 -7.41 13.96
C ARG A 191 -15.71 -8.89 14.28
N ASN A 192 -14.70 -9.55 13.70
CA ASN A 192 -14.47 -10.98 13.87
C ASN A 192 -13.69 -11.30 15.16
N ARG A 193 -13.23 -10.28 15.89
CA ARG A 193 -12.37 -10.42 17.09
C ARG A 193 -11.19 -11.36 16.86
N SER A 194 -10.63 -11.32 15.65
CA SER A 194 -9.59 -12.26 15.21
C SER A 194 -8.78 -11.65 14.08
N THR A 195 -7.48 -11.93 14.09
CA THR A 195 -6.55 -11.59 12.99
C THR A 195 -6.11 -12.82 12.21
N GLN A 196 -6.75 -13.98 12.46
CA GLN A 196 -6.38 -15.23 11.82
C GLN A 196 -6.58 -15.16 10.30
N GLY A 197 -5.51 -15.44 9.57
CA GLY A 197 -5.48 -15.40 8.11
C GLY A 197 -4.99 -14.10 7.48
N TRP A 198 -4.80 -13.04 8.28
CA TRP A 198 -4.06 -11.86 7.87
C TRP A 198 -2.58 -12.02 8.20
N SER A 199 -1.70 -11.88 7.22
CA SER A 199 -0.28 -12.12 7.39
C SER A 199 0.40 -10.96 8.12
N ILE A 200 0.70 -11.14 9.41
CA ILE A 200 1.42 -10.14 10.20
C ILE A 200 2.84 -9.89 9.66
N TRP A 201 3.45 -10.85 8.98
CA TRP A 201 4.76 -10.71 8.36
C TRP A 201 4.78 -9.63 7.26
N GLN A 202 3.70 -9.49 6.51
CA GLN A 202 3.57 -8.39 5.55
C GLN A 202 3.62 -7.04 6.27
N ILE A 203 2.89 -6.91 7.38
CA ILE A 203 2.82 -5.69 8.19
C ILE A 203 4.17 -5.37 8.84
N LEU A 204 4.87 -6.39 9.37
CA LEU A 204 6.21 -6.23 9.94
C LEU A 204 7.22 -5.73 8.91
N LEU A 205 7.17 -6.27 7.68
CA LEU A 205 8.02 -5.83 6.57
C LEU A 205 7.67 -4.41 6.11
N ASP A 206 6.38 -4.07 6.02
CA ASP A 206 5.91 -2.72 5.67
C ASP A 206 6.41 -1.68 6.70
N PHE A 207 6.21 -1.97 7.98
CA PHE A 207 6.66 -1.13 9.09
C PHE A 207 8.18 -0.98 9.14
N SER A 208 8.92 -2.08 9.00
CA SER A 208 10.40 -2.05 8.99
C SER A 208 10.93 -1.22 7.83
N GLY A 209 10.31 -1.35 6.65
CA GLY A 209 10.62 -0.52 5.49
C GLY A 209 10.32 0.97 5.75
N GLY A 210 9.18 1.28 6.37
CA GLY A 210 8.82 2.65 6.76
C GLY A 210 9.83 3.30 7.72
N VAL A 211 10.20 2.60 8.80
CA VAL A 211 11.17 3.09 9.79
C VAL A 211 12.53 3.35 9.16
N LEU A 212 13.05 2.42 8.37
CA LEU A 212 14.35 2.56 7.71
C LEU A 212 14.34 3.65 6.63
N SER A 213 13.22 3.85 5.94
CA SER A 213 13.04 4.94 4.97
C SER A 213 13.08 6.32 5.63
N ILE A 214 12.47 6.48 6.81
CA ILE A 214 12.54 7.71 7.59
C ILE A 214 13.95 7.92 8.13
N ALA A 215 14.59 6.86 8.64
CA ALA A 215 15.96 6.93 9.13
C ALA A 215 16.93 7.35 8.02
N GLN A 216 16.80 6.80 6.80
CA GLN A 216 17.59 7.24 5.65
C GLN A 216 17.38 8.73 5.34
N GLN A 217 16.12 9.16 5.26
CA GLN A 217 15.79 10.57 4.97
C GLN A 217 16.37 11.52 6.02
N GLY A 218 16.32 11.15 7.31
CA GLY A 218 16.95 11.91 8.38
C GLY A 218 18.46 12.04 8.23
N ILE A 219 19.15 10.96 7.86
CA ILE A 219 20.60 10.98 7.60
C ILE A 219 20.93 11.85 6.38
N ASP A 220 20.18 11.70 5.29
CA ASP A 220 20.41 12.46 4.06
C ASP A 220 20.20 13.97 4.27
N SER A 221 19.13 14.36 4.97
CA SER A 221 18.90 15.77 5.33
C SER A 221 19.96 16.33 6.26
N TYR A 222 20.43 15.54 7.23
CA TYR A 222 21.55 15.94 8.09
C TYR A 222 22.83 16.17 7.28
N LEU A 223 23.16 15.26 6.35
CA LEU A 223 24.34 15.37 5.49
C LEU A 223 24.27 16.54 4.51
N GLN A 224 23.07 16.87 4.02
CA GLN A 224 22.84 17.99 3.12
C GLN A 224 22.76 19.34 3.85
N GLY A 225 22.65 19.34 5.18
CA GLY A 225 22.40 20.55 5.97
C GLY A 225 21.03 21.18 5.70
N ASP A 226 20.13 20.44 5.04
CA ASP A 226 18.82 20.92 4.61
C ASP A 226 17.72 19.91 4.98
N TRP A 227 16.84 20.35 5.88
CA TRP A 227 15.67 19.60 6.35
C TRP A 227 14.43 19.89 5.51
N SER A 228 14.51 20.85 4.58
CA SER A 228 13.42 21.16 3.65
C SER A 228 13.05 19.96 2.77
N GLY A 229 13.98 19.00 2.56
CA GLY A 229 13.69 17.76 1.86
C GLY A 229 12.68 16.83 2.58
N ILE A 230 12.59 16.90 3.91
CA ILE A 230 11.66 16.09 4.73
C ILE A 230 10.25 16.71 4.74
N THR A 231 10.15 18.04 4.77
CA THR A 231 8.86 18.77 4.77
C THR A 231 8.38 19.15 3.36
N GLY A 232 9.30 19.22 2.39
CA GLY A 232 9.08 19.68 1.02
C GLY A 232 8.47 18.64 0.08
N ASN A 233 8.38 17.37 0.50
CA ASN A 233 7.62 16.34 -0.21
C ASN A 233 6.56 15.70 0.71
N PRO A 234 5.44 16.41 0.97
CA PRO A 234 4.39 15.94 1.87
C PRO A 234 3.77 14.62 1.40
N VAL A 235 3.84 14.30 0.11
CA VAL A 235 3.33 13.04 -0.44
C VAL A 235 4.19 11.85 -0.02
N LYS A 236 5.53 11.96 -0.10
CA LYS A 236 6.45 10.89 0.32
C LYS A 236 6.46 10.71 1.83
N PHE A 237 6.36 11.81 2.57
CA PHE A 237 6.15 11.79 4.02
C PHE A 237 4.80 11.11 4.36
N ALA A 238 3.70 11.51 3.73
CA ALA A 238 2.39 10.91 3.99
C ALA A 238 2.33 9.41 3.63
N LEU A 239 2.94 8.99 2.52
CA LEU A 239 2.87 7.59 2.07
C LEU A 239 3.51 6.61 3.07
N GLY A 240 4.69 6.94 3.61
CA GLY A 240 5.37 6.09 4.59
C GLY A 240 4.78 6.20 6.00
N ASN A 241 4.32 7.40 6.40
CA ASN A 241 3.76 7.59 7.73
C ASN A 241 2.35 7.01 7.88
N VAL A 242 1.50 7.11 6.85
CA VAL A 242 0.14 6.55 6.91
C VAL A 242 0.14 5.02 6.95
N SER A 243 1.04 4.36 6.20
CA SER A 243 1.16 2.90 6.30
C SER A 243 1.61 2.46 7.69
N MET A 244 2.61 3.12 8.27
CA MET A 244 3.05 2.79 9.63
C MET A 244 1.96 2.99 10.69
N LEU A 245 1.09 4.00 10.55
CA LEU A 245 -0.06 4.16 11.45
C LEU A 245 -1.01 2.96 11.36
N TYR A 246 -1.29 2.48 10.15
CA TYR A 246 -2.05 1.25 9.95
C TYR A 246 -1.34 0.03 10.56
N ASP A 247 -0.02 -0.06 10.42
CA ASP A 247 0.77 -1.15 10.96
C ASP A 247 0.69 -1.21 12.50
N LEU A 248 0.75 -0.06 13.18
CA LEU A 248 0.57 0.03 14.63
C LEU A 248 -0.83 -0.44 15.07
N VAL A 249 -1.87 -0.12 14.29
CA VAL A 249 -3.23 -0.64 14.54
C VAL A 249 -3.25 -2.15 14.38
N PHE A 250 -2.62 -2.71 13.34
CA PHE A 250 -2.54 -4.15 13.15
C PHE A 250 -1.71 -4.86 14.23
N PHE A 251 -0.60 -4.28 14.69
CA PHE A 251 0.15 -4.80 15.84
C PHE A 251 -0.70 -4.82 17.09
N THR A 252 -1.47 -3.76 17.34
CA THR A 252 -2.40 -3.69 18.47
C THR A 252 -3.48 -4.78 18.34
N GLN A 253 -4.10 -4.91 17.16
CA GLN A 253 -5.10 -5.95 16.93
C GLN A 253 -4.53 -7.37 17.06
N HIS A 254 -3.31 -7.62 16.59
CA HIS A 254 -2.73 -8.96 16.52
C HIS A 254 -2.03 -9.41 17.81
N TYR A 255 -1.34 -8.52 18.51
CA TYR A 255 -0.55 -8.87 19.70
C TYR A 255 -1.24 -8.49 21.02
N VAL A 256 -2.15 -7.51 21.02
CA VAL A 256 -2.79 -7.03 22.25
C VAL A 256 -4.25 -7.47 22.33
N LEU A 257 -5.06 -7.20 21.30
CA LEU A 257 -6.51 -7.45 21.37
C LEU A 257 -6.90 -8.89 21.01
N TYR A 258 -6.28 -9.46 19.97
CA TYR A 258 -6.60 -10.79 19.45
C TYR A 258 -5.34 -11.66 19.32
N PRO A 259 -4.64 -11.93 20.45
CA PRO A 259 -3.42 -12.73 20.43
C PRO A 259 -3.69 -14.15 19.91
N PRO A 260 -2.74 -14.76 19.19
CA PRO A 260 -2.88 -16.13 18.73
C PRO A 260 -3.01 -17.10 19.94
N PRO A 261 -3.80 -18.19 19.80
CA PRO A 261 -3.98 -19.17 20.86
C PRO A 261 -2.61 -19.74 21.28
N GLY A 262 -2.31 -19.71 22.58
CA GLY A 262 -1.01 -20.08 23.17
C GLY A 262 -0.15 -18.91 23.67
N LYS A 263 -0.62 -17.67 23.51
CA LYS A 263 -0.09 -16.47 24.17
C LYS A 263 -1.08 -15.89 25.18
N GLU A 264 -1.85 -16.73 25.86
CA GLU A 264 -2.49 -16.28 27.10
C GLU A 264 -1.36 -16.00 28.09
N THR A 265 -1.13 -14.72 28.33
CA THR A 265 -0.35 -14.22 29.47
C THR A 265 -0.85 -14.96 30.70
N GLY A 266 0.06 -15.64 31.41
CA GLY A 266 -0.18 -16.57 32.54
C GLY A 266 -0.81 -15.97 33.78
N VAL A 267 -1.90 -15.22 33.63
CA VAL A 267 -2.81 -14.78 34.69
C VAL A 267 -4.02 -15.73 34.73
N GLY A 268 -4.53 -16.19 33.58
CA GLY A 268 -5.66 -17.12 33.51
C GLY A 268 -5.31 -18.58 33.88
N GLU A 269 -4.09 -19.04 33.60
CA GLU A 269 -3.64 -20.38 34.00
C GLU A 269 -3.51 -20.53 35.52
N VAL A 270 -3.11 -19.46 36.24
CA VAL A 270 -2.97 -19.51 37.70
C VAL A 270 -4.36 -19.59 38.36
N GLU A 271 -5.34 -18.85 37.85
CA GLU A 271 -6.71 -18.85 38.40
C GLU A 271 -7.43 -20.18 38.13
N GLY A 272 -7.26 -20.78 36.94
CA GLY A 272 -7.79 -22.11 36.63
C GLY A 272 -7.10 -23.26 37.39
N LEU A 273 -5.83 -23.11 37.77
CA LEU A 273 -5.11 -24.09 38.61
C LEU A 273 -5.49 -23.95 40.10
N LEU A 274 -5.79 -22.74 40.57
CA LEU A 274 -6.27 -22.50 41.94
C LEU A 274 -7.71 -23.00 42.13
N GLU A 275 -8.61 -22.77 41.16
CA GLU A 275 -9.97 -23.34 41.21
C GLU A 275 -9.97 -24.88 41.20
N ARG A 276 -9.12 -25.51 40.39
CA ARG A 276 -8.97 -26.98 40.42
C ARG A 276 -8.39 -27.49 41.74
N GLY A 277 -7.42 -26.79 42.31
CA GLY A 277 -6.80 -27.18 43.59
C GLY A 277 -7.72 -27.04 44.80
N GLU A 278 -8.68 -26.09 44.78
CA GLU A 278 -9.69 -25.96 45.84
C GLU A 278 -10.84 -26.97 45.70
N THR A 279 -11.17 -27.37 44.47
CA THR A 279 -12.23 -28.36 44.24
C THR A 279 -11.82 -29.76 44.69
N ASP A 280 -10.55 -30.14 44.48
CA ASP A 280 -10.03 -31.45 44.91
C ASP A 280 -9.81 -31.57 46.43
N ARG A 281 -9.76 -30.46 47.18
CA ARG A 281 -9.58 -30.48 48.65
C ARG A 281 -10.88 -30.61 49.45
N ARG A 282 -12.04 -30.63 48.80
CA ARG A 282 -13.35 -30.73 49.48
C ARG A 282 -13.98 -32.13 49.41
N LEU A 283 -13.26 -33.11 48.87
CA LEU A 283 -13.78 -34.47 48.65
C LEU A 283 -13.12 -35.57 49.50
N ASP A 284 -12.36 -35.21 50.54
CA ASP A 284 -11.86 -36.16 51.54
C ASP A 284 -12.46 -35.88 52.93
#